data_AF-A0A3N6AKD1-F1
#
_entry.id   AF-A0A3N6AKD1-F1
#
_cell.length_a   1.000
_cell.length_b   1.000
_cell.length_c   1.000
_cell.angle_alpha   90.00
_cell.angle_beta   90.00
_cell.angle_gamma   90.00
#
_symmetry.space_group_name_H-M   'P 1'
#
loop_
_entity.id
_entity.type
_entity.pdbx_description
1 polymer ?
#
loop_
_entity_poly.entity_id
_entity_poly.type
_entity_poly.pdbx_seq_one_letter_code
_entity_poly.pdbx_strand_id
1 'polypeptide(L)'
;MFLSPKNIFDHTLPELKSYKINFSLKRLTPGVDNIHHDVHISPKLRKSAIAIIEYLIAIHSNATELESIKKSSSGLTNARDDFQETCVDVLLNAINQAKLQKEYQVDFLAQAALTRLILEEIRNRFESLVEHYKNIIRKNEVTRSSGIKTVILLKE
;
A
#
# COMPACT_ATOMS: atom_id res chain seq x y z
N MET A 1 14.60 -19.61 -38.79
CA MET A 1 13.27 -20.10 -38.37
C MET A 1 12.93 -19.34 -37.10
N PHE A 2 12.18 -18.24 -37.24
CA PHE A 2 11.92 -17.29 -36.15
C PHE A 2 10.81 -17.83 -35.25
N LEU A 3 11.09 -17.95 -33.95
CA LEU A 3 10.11 -18.30 -32.93
C LEU A 3 9.18 -17.10 -32.70
N SER A 4 7.87 -17.35 -32.82
CA SER A 4 6.82 -16.37 -32.56
C SER A 4 6.86 -15.86 -31.11
N PRO A 5 6.66 -14.56 -30.85
CA PRO A 5 6.58 -14.02 -29.50
C PRO A 5 5.30 -14.52 -28.81
N LYS A 6 5.46 -15.16 -27.65
CA LYS A 6 4.33 -15.53 -26.79
C LYS A 6 3.63 -14.26 -26.33
N ASN A 7 2.37 -14.11 -26.68
CA ASN A 7 1.50 -13.05 -26.19
C ASN A 7 1.48 -13.07 -24.65
N ILE A 8 1.95 -11.98 -24.04
CA ILE A 8 2.03 -11.76 -22.58
C ILE A 8 0.65 -11.37 -21.99
N PHE A 9 -0.35 -11.15 -22.84
CA PHE A 9 -1.69 -10.70 -22.45
C PHE A 9 -2.71 -11.83 -22.61
N ASP A 10 -2.59 -12.87 -21.78
CA ASP A 10 -3.71 -13.74 -21.50
C ASP A 10 -4.47 -13.15 -20.30
N HIS A 11 -5.69 -12.67 -20.53
CA HIS A 11 -6.55 -12.05 -19.52
C HIS A 11 -7.34 -13.08 -18.69
N THR A 12 -6.89 -14.34 -18.66
CA THR A 12 -7.43 -15.33 -17.75
C THR A 12 -7.02 -14.98 -16.31
N LEU A 13 -8.00 -14.62 -15.48
CA LEU A 13 -7.78 -14.45 -14.04
C LEU A 13 -7.14 -15.74 -13.50
N PRO A 14 -5.96 -15.69 -12.87
CA PRO A 14 -5.34 -16.88 -12.31
C PRO A 14 -6.32 -17.53 -11.32
N GLU A 15 -6.49 -18.84 -11.44
CA GLU A 15 -7.39 -19.62 -10.59
C GLU A 15 -7.01 -19.38 -9.12
N LEU A 16 -7.86 -18.66 -8.37
CA LEU A 16 -7.61 -18.36 -6.96
C LEU A 16 -7.67 -19.66 -6.16
N LYS A 17 -6.51 -20.20 -5.82
CA LYS A 17 -6.40 -21.34 -4.90
C LYS A 17 -6.76 -20.88 -3.49
N SER A 18 -7.77 -21.53 -2.90
CA SER A 18 -8.09 -21.36 -1.47
C SER A 18 -7.00 -21.99 -0.61
N TYR A 19 -6.07 -21.19 -0.10
CA TYR A 19 -5.10 -21.64 0.89
C TYR A 19 -5.80 -21.80 2.25
N LYS A 20 -5.91 -23.04 2.73
CA LYS A 20 -6.24 -23.32 4.14
C LYS A 20 -4.94 -23.48 4.93
N ILE A 21 -4.57 -22.44 5.66
CA ILE A 21 -3.46 -22.50 6.61
C ILE A 21 -4.00 -23.18 7.88
N ASN A 22 -3.45 -24.34 8.24
CA ASN A 22 -3.81 -25.05 9.47
C ASN A 22 -2.90 -24.53 10.59
N PHE A 23 -3.41 -23.69 11.49
CA PHE A 23 -2.63 -23.11 12.59
C PHE A 23 -3.40 -23.10 13.90
N SER A 24 -2.67 -23.12 15.01
CA SER A 24 -3.21 -23.12 16.37
C SER A 24 -2.84 -21.83 17.08
N LEU A 25 -3.85 -21.00 17.38
CA LEU A 25 -3.74 -19.78 18.19
C LEU A 25 -3.93 -20.06 19.68
N LYS A 26 -3.69 -21.27 20.17
CA LYS A 26 -4.00 -21.68 21.55
C LYS A 26 -3.34 -20.82 22.65
N ARG A 27 -2.26 -20.09 22.34
CA ARG A 27 -1.63 -19.13 23.27
C ARG A 27 -2.10 -17.69 23.07
N LEU A 28 -2.75 -17.36 21.95
CA LEU A 28 -3.65 -16.20 21.88
C LEU A 28 -4.96 -16.61 22.54
N THR A 29 -4.95 -16.78 23.86
CA THR A 29 -6.17 -16.91 24.64
C THR A 29 -7.04 -15.69 24.35
N PRO A 30 -8.25 -15.85 23.77
CA PRO A 30 -9.20 -14.75 23.64
C PRO A 30 -9.60 -14.31 25.04
N GLY A 31 -8.83 -13.39 25.61
CA GLY A 31 -9.15 -12.74 26.86
C GLY A 31 -10.08 -11.58 26.57
N VAL A 32 -11.30 -11.69 27.07
CA VAL A 32 -12.30 -10.72 27.55
C VAL A 32 -12.21 -9.22 27.19
N ASP A 33 -11.09 -8.65 26.76
CA ASP A 33 -11.01 -7.36 26.05
C ASP A 33 -9.64 -7.22 25.35
N ASN A 34 -9.62 -6.98 24.03
CA ASN A 34 -8.46 -6.57 23.23
C ASN A 34 -7.08 -7.24 23.49
N ILE A 35 -6.77 -8.32 22.78
CA ILE A 35 -5.36 -8.71 22.55
C ILE A 35 -4.72 -7.67 21.61
N HIS A 36 -4.19 -6.60 22.19
CA HIS A 36 -3.21 -5.73 21.54
C HIS A 36 -1.84 -6.40 21.64
N HIS A 37 -1.54 -7.32 20.70
CA HIS A 37 -0.14 -7.58 20.41
C HIS A 37 0.39 -6.40 19.60
N ASP A 38 1.02 -5.47 20.31
CA ASP A 38 1.73 -4.34 19.72
C ASP A 38 3.00 -4.84 19.05
N VAL A 39 2.86 -5.24 17.78
CA VAL A 39 4.02 -5.52 16.94
C VAL A 39 4.63 -4.18 16.56
N HIS A 40 5.79 -3.87 17.13
CA HIS A 40 6.53 -2.68 16.78
C HIS A 40 7.13 -2.82 15.37
N ILE A 41 6.55 -2.08 14.43
CA ILE A 41 7.04 -2.02 13.04
C ILE A 41 8.09 -0.93 12.91
N SER A 42 9.23 -1.27 12.32
CA SER A 42 10.32 -0.30 12.13
C SER A 42 9.89 0.86 11.22
N PRO A 43 10.33 2.10 11.51
CA PRO A 43 10.08 3.23 10.62
C PRO A 43 10.64 3.03 9.20
N LYS A 44 11.72 2.25 9.05
CA LYS A 44 12.33 1.91 7.75
C LYS A 44 11.33 1.12 6.90
N LEU A 45 10.74 0.06 7.45
CA LEU A 45 9.75 -0.76 6.75
C LEU A 45 8.49 0.04 6.38
N ARG A 46 8.00 0.89 7.29
CA ARG A 46 6.86 1.76 6.98
C ARG A 46 7.17 2.70 5.81
N LYS A 47 8.35 3.32 5.79
CA LYS A 47 8.77 4.22 4.72
C LYS A 47 8.89 3.51 3.37
N SER A 48 9.50 2.33 3.33
CA SER A 48 9.60 1.54 2.08
C SER A 48 8.22 1.10 1.59
N ALA A 49 7.31 0.70 2.49
CA ALA A 49 5.93 0.38 2.17
C ALA A 49 5.18 1.58 1.56
N ILE A 50 5.29 2.75 2.18
CA ILE A 50 4.66 3.98 1.67
C ILE A 50 5.17 4.30 0.26
N ALA A 51 6.49 4.23 0.03
CA ALA A 51 7.07 4.54 -1.27
C ALA A 51 6.49 3.67 -2.39
N ILE A 52 6.47 2.34 -2.21
CA ILE A 52 5.92 1.44 -3.23
C ILE A 52 4.40 1.64 -3.42
N ILE A 53 3.66 1.87 -2.34
CA ILE A 53 2.21 2.15 -2.39
C ILE A 53 1.92 3.43 -3.19
N GLU A 54 2.69 4.50 -2.98
CA GLU A 54 2.53 5.75 -3.71
C GLU A 54 2.78 5.58 -5.21
N TYR A 55 3.81 4.82 -5.61
CA TYR A 55 4.03 4.47 -7.01
C TYR A 55 2.87 3.65 -7.60
N LEU A 56 2.37 2.64 -6.87
CA LEU A 56 1.26 1.81 -7.34
C LEU A 56 -0.03 2.63 -7.49
N ILE A 57 -0.34 3.49 -6.52
CA ILE A 57 -1.47 4.42 -6.62
C ILE A 57 -1.28 5.34 -7.82
N ALA A 58 -0.07 5.88 -8.05
CA ALA A 58 0.21 6.69 -9.22
C ALA A 58 -0.12 5.95 -10.50
N ILE A 59 0.45 4.76 -10.70
CA ILE A 59 0.26 3.94 -11.90
C ILE A 59 -1.22 3.64 -12.14
N HIS A 60 -1.98 3.30 -11.11
CA HIS A 60 -3.37 2.84 -11.24
C HIS A 60 -4.44 3.94 -11.18
N SER A 61 -4.14 5.14 -10.70
CA SER A 61 -5.14 6.19 -10.47
C SER A 61 -5.52 7.04 -11.70
N ASN A 62 -4.80 6.91 -12.83
CA ASN A 62 -4.95 7.79 -14.00
C ASN A 62 -4.89 9.31 -13.67
N ALA A 63 -4.35 9.66 -12.50
CA ALA A 63 -4.22 11.02 -12.03
C ALA A 63 -3.14 11.77 -12.81
N THR A 64 -3.52 12.85 -13.51
CA THR A 64 -2.61 13.67 -14.33
C THR A 64 -1.50 14.33 -13.52
N GLU A 65 -1.74 14.59 -12.23
CA GLU A 65 -0.76 15.19 -11.32
C GLU A 65 0.31 14.19 -10.86
N LEU A 66 0.04 12.89 -11.00
CA LEU A 66 0.93 11.80 -10.62
C LEU A 66 1.74 11.25 -11.81
N GLU A 67 1.64 11.90 -12.97
CA GLU A 67 2.38 11.53 -14.20
C GLU A 67 3.90 11.66 -14.05
N SER A 68 4.38 12.58 -13.21
CA SER A 68 5.80 12.71 -12.90
C SER A 68 6.34 11.46 -12.17
N ILE A 69 5.54 10.90 -11.25
CA ILE A 69 5.86 9.69 -10.49
C ILE A 69 5.82 8.47 -11.41
N LYS A 70 4.83 8.37 -12.31
CA LYS A 70 4.71 7.28 -13.29
C LYS A 70 5.91 7.15 -14.24
N LYS A 71 6.53 8.27 -14.61
CA LYS A 71 7.65 8.29 -15.58
C LYS A 71 8.97 7.77 -15.02
N SER A 72 9.09 7.65 -13.71
CA SER A 72 10.29 7.13 -13.04
C SER A 72 10.23 5.61 -12.94
N SER A 73 10.55 4.90 -14.03
CA SER A 73 10.62 3.44 -14.03
C SER A 73 11.69 2.91 -13.07
N SER A 74 12.83 3.60 -12.98
CA SER A 74 13.89 3.31 -12.00
C SER A 74 13.45 3.58 -10.55
N GLY A 75 12.59 4.58 -10.33
CA GLY A 75 12.04 4.87 -9.01
C GLY A 75 11.14 3.75 -8.48
N LEU A 76 10.28 3.20 -9.35
CA LEU A 76 9.42 2.06 -9.00
C LEU A 76 10.24 0.80 -8.69
N THR A 77 11.24 0.47 -9.51
CA THR A 77 12.09 -0.71 -9.27
C THR A 77 12.85 -0.58 -7.95
N ASN A 78 13.42 0.59 -7.67
CA ASN A 78 14.14 0.83 -6.42
C ASN A 78 13.21 0.73 -5.21
N ALA A 79 12.03 1.37 -5.26
CA ALA A 79 11.06 1.29 -4.17
C ALA A 79 10.57 -0.14 -3.92
N ARG A 80 10.40 -0.93 -4.98
CA ARG A 80 10.06 -2.35 -4.88
C ARG A 80 11.18 -3.14 -4.22
N ASP A 81 12.42 -2.95 -4.67
CA ASP A 81 13.58 -3.69 -4.17
C ASP A 81 13.84 -3.35 -2.70
N ASP A 82 13.77 -2.06 -2.32
CA ASP A 82 13.90 -1.59 -0.94
C ASP A 82 12.80 -2.18 -0.03
N PHE A 83 11.56 -2.21 -0.51
CA PHE A 83 10.45 -2.81 0.22
C PHE A 83 10.62 -4.32 0.36
N GLN A 84 11.05 -5.00 -0.70
CA GLN A 84 11.30 -6.43 -0.67
C GLN A 84 12.42 -6.79 0.31
N GLU A 85 13.55 -6.08 0.28
CA GLU A 85 14.68 -6.28 1.21
C GLU A 85 14.20 -6.13 2.66
N THR A 86 13.50 -5.04 2.96
CA THR A 86 12.99 -4.77 4.32
C THR A 86 11.96 -5.79 4.80
N CYS A 87 11.12 -6.33 3.90
CA CYS A 87 10.20 -7.42 4.23
C CYS A 87 10.94 -8.72 4.54
N VAL A 88 11.93 -9.07 3.71
CA VAL A 88 12.75 -10.28 3.90
C VAL A 88 13.47 -10.23 5.24
N ASP A 89 14.08 -9.10 5.59
CA ASP A 89 14.78 -8.92 6.87
C ASP A 89 13.85 -9.15 8.07
N VAL A 90 12.66 -8.55 8.04
CA VAL A 90 11.68 -8.65 9.14
C VAL A 90 11.13 -10.06 9.27
N LEU A 91 10.74 -10.69 8.17
CA LEU A 91 10.18 -12.04 8.18
C LEU A 91 11.24 -13.09 8.56
N LEU A 92 12.47 -12.94 8.07
CA LEU A 92 13.57 -13.82 8.42
C LEU A 92 13.93 -13.72 9.91
N ASN A 93 13.93 -12.51 10.46
CA ASN A 93 14.11 -12.30 11.90
C ASN A 93 12.98 -12.96 12.70
N ALA A 94 11.72 -12.78 12.29
CA ALA A 94 10.58 -13.42 12.94
C ALA A 94 10.67 -14.96 12.92
N ILE A 95 11.07 -15.55 11.79
CA ILE A 95 11.32 -17.00 11.68
C ILE A 95 12.45 -17.46 12.62
N ASN A 96 13.54 -16.70 12.69
CA ASN A 96 14.65 -17.02 13.59
C ASN A 96 14.22 -16.95 15.06
N GLN A 97 13.46 -15.92 15.45
CA GLN A 97 12.89 -15.80 16.79
C GLN A 97 11.91 -16.94 17.10
N ALA A 98 11.05 -17.29 16.15
CA ALA A 98 10.13 -18.42 16.27
C ALA A 98 10.87 -19.73 16.53
N LYS A 99 12.00 -19.97 15.83
CA LYS A 99 12.85 -21.16 16.03
C LYS A 99 13.54 -21.14 17.40
N LEU A 100 14.12 -20.01 17.79
CA LEU A 100 14.82 -19.86 19.07
C LEU A 100 13.89 -20.08 20.26
N GLN A 101 12.68 -19.52 20.19
CA GLN A 101 11.69 -19.60 21.25
C GLN A 101 10.83 -20.88 21.18
N LYS A 102 10.97 -21.67 20.11
CA LYS A 102 10.09 -22.81 19.77
C LYS A 102 8.61 -22.42 19.68
N GLU A 103 8.36 -21.20 19.20
CA GLU A 103 7.03 -20.60 19.10
C GLU A 103 6.74 -20.08 17.70
N TYR A 104 6.08 -20.93 16.90
CA TYR A 104 5.70 -20.61 15.52
C TYR A 104 4.73 -19.42 15.41
N GLN A 105 4.04 -19.05 16.49
CA GLN A 105 3.11 -17.92 16.52
C GLN A 105 3.79 -16.58 16.25
N VAL A 106 5.10 -16.46 16.52
CA VAL A 106 5.89 -15.24 16.23
C VAL A 106 5.93 -14.95 14.73
N ASP A 107 6.09 -15.98 13.90
CA ASP A 107 6.08 -15.83 12.43
C ASP A 107 4.70 -15.36 11.94
N PHE A 108 3.62 -15.97 12.46
CA PHE A 108 2.26 -15.56 12.12
C PHE A 108 1.94 -14.13 12.55
N LEU A 109 2.41 -13.69 13.72
CA LEU A 109 2.25 -12.32 14.18
C LEU A 109 2.99 -11.33 13.27
N ALA A 110 4.20 -11.66 12.81
CA ALA A 110 4.95 -10.83 11.89
C ALA A 110 4.26 -10.70 10.52
N GLN A 111 3.76 -11.83 9.97
CA GLN A 111 2.99 -11.82 8.73
C GLN A 111 1.71 -11.00 8.86
N ALA A 112 0.93 -11.21 9.93
CA ALA A 112 -0.30 -10.46 10.19
C ALA A 112 -0.04 -8.96 10.37
N ALA A 113 1.03 -8.58 11.07
CA ALA A 113 1.41 -7.19 11.27
C ALA A 113 1.85 -6.51 9.96
N LEU A 114 2.60 -7.22 9.11
CA LEU A 114 2.99 -6.72 7.79
C LEU A 114 1.76 -6.53 6.89
N THR A 115 0.84 -7.50 6.86
CA THR A 115 -0.43 -7.38 6.12
C THR A 115 -1.25 -6.19 6.63
N ARG A 116 -1.38 -6.03 7.95
CA ARG A 116 -2.09 -4.90 8.56
C ARG A 116 -1.46 -3.56 8.16
N LEU A 117 -0.13 -3.45 8.25
CA LEU A 117 0.61 -2.25 7.85
C LEU A 117 0.29 -1.88 6.40
N ILE A 118 0.41 -2.83 5.47
CA ILE A 118 0.17 -2.59 4.05
C ILE A 118 -1.27 -2.12 3.81
N LEU A 119 -2.26 -2.79 4.41
CA LEU A 119 -3.68 -2.41 4.27
C LEU A 119 -3.96 -1.01 4.82
N GLU A 120 -3.40 -0.69 5.99
CA GLU A 120 -3.56 0.61 6.64
C GLU A 120 -2.92 1.72 5.81
N GLU A 121 -1.70 1.51 5.31
CA GLU A 121 -1.01 2.50 4.48
C GLU A 121 -1.69 2.72 3.13
N ILE A 122 -2.18 1.65 2.46
CA ILE A 122 -2.97 1.80 1.22
C ILE A 122 -4.19 2.69 1.47
N ARG A 123 -4.94 2.42 2.56
CA ARG A 123 -6.14 3.19 2.90
C ARG A 123 -5.78 4.65 3.21
N ASN A 124 -4.78 4.87 4.05
CA ASN A 124 -4.34 6.21 4.44
C ASN A 124 -3.86 7.05 3.25
N ARG A 125 -3.08 6.43 2.34
CA ARG A 125 -2.60 7.12 1.13
C ARG A 125 -3.75 7.42 0.18
N PHE A 126 -4.69 6.50 0.01
CA PHE A 126 -5.87 6.73 -0.83
C PHE A 126 -6.76 7.84 -0.27
N GLU A 127 -7.07 7.83 1.02
CA GLU A 127 -7.84 8.87 1.70
C GLU A 127 -7.16 10.25 1.55
N SER A 128 -5.83 10.30 1.73
CA SER A 128 -5.05 11.53 1.55
C SER A 128 -5.14 12.07 0.11
N LEU A 129 -5.10 11.19 -0.89
CA LEU A 129 -5.22 11.56 -2.30
C LEU A 129 -6.63 12.09 -2.63
N VAL A 130 -7.67 11.42 -2.12
CA VAL A 130 -9.06 11.88 -2.29
C VAL A 130 -9.25 13.27 -1.66
N GLU A 131 -8.71 13.48 -0.46
CA GLU A 131 -8.78 14.77 0.23
C GLU A 131 -8.03 15.87 -0.54
N HIS A 132 -6.89 15.55 -1.12
CA HIS A 132 -6.16 16.46 -2.00
C HIS A 132 -7.02 16.91 -3.20
N TYR A 133 -7.67 15.98 -3.90
CA TYR A 133 -8.54 16.30 -5.03
C TYR A 133 -9.78 17.11 -4.63
N LYS A 134 -10.40 16.79 -3.50
CA LYS A 134 -11.52 17.60 -2.96
C LYS A 134 -11.10 19.05 -2.74
N ASN A 135 -9.91 19.27 -2.20
CA ASN A 135 -9.38 20.62 -1.98
C ASN A 135 -9.10 21.37 -3.28
N ILE A 136 -8.57 20.69 -4.31
CA ILE A 136 -8.39 21.27 -5.65
C ILE A 136 -9.73 21.67 -6.26
N ILE A 137 -10.73 20.78 -6.22
CA ILE A 137 -12.07 21.05 -6.76
C ILE A 137 -12.70 22.25 -6.04
N ARG A 138 -12.68 22.26 -4.71
CA ARG A 138 -13.23 23.36 -3.90
C ARG A 138 -12.55 24.69 -4.23
N LYS A 139 -11.23 24.71 -4.37
CA LYS A 139 -10.48 25.92 -4.74
C LYS A 139 -10.89 26.44 -6.12
N ASN A 140 -11.08 25.54 -7.08
CA ASN A 140 -11.50 25.90 -8.44
C ASN A 140 -12.94 26.44 -8.47
N GLU A 141 -13.86 25.85 -7.71
CA GLU A 141 -15.25 26.32 -7.60
C GLU A 141 -15.36 27.72 -6.98
N VAL A 142 -14.61 27.98 -5.90
CA VAL A 142 -14.56 29.29 -5.24
C VAL A 142 -13.98 30.35 -6.17
N THR A 143 -12.91 30.01 -6.90
CA THR A 143 -12.28 30.91 -7.89
C THR A 143 -13.25 31.24 -9.02
N ARG A 144 -13.98 30.24 -9.53
CA ARG A 144 -14.98 30.42 -10.58
C ARG A 144 -16.17 31.27 -10.13
N SER A 145 -16.68 31.04 -8.91
CA SER A 145 -17.77 31.84 -8.34
C SER A 145 -17.37 33.30 -8.13
N SER A 146 -16.14 33.54 -7.67
CA SER A 146 -15.59 34.89 -7.49
C SER A 146 -15.40 35.60 -8.83
N GLY A 147 -14.87 34.90 -9.84
CA GLY A 147 -14.73 35.44 -11.20
C GLY A 147 -16.05 35.85 -11.84
N ILE A 148 -17.11 35.05 -11.67
CA ILE A 148 -18.47 35.39 -12.15
C ILE A 148 -18.99 36.66 -11.48
N LYS A 149 -18.82 36.80 -10.15
CA LYS A 149 -19.22 38.03 -9.44
C LYS A 149 -18.49 39.27 -9.96
N THR A 150 -17.19 39.18 -10.22
CA THR A 150 -16.41 40.30 -10.76
C THR A 150 -16.85 40.68 -12.17
N VAL A 151 -17.16 39.71 -13.03
CA VAL A 151 -17.65 39.96 -14.40
C VAL A 151 -19.03 40.61 -14.41
N ILE A 152 -19.91 40.26 -13.47
CA ILE A 152 -21.22 40.90 -13.33
C ILE A 152 -21.05 42.37 -12.87
N LEU A 153 -20.17 42.62 -11.90
CA LEU A 153 -19.91 43.96 -11.36
C LEU A 153 -19.22 44.91 -12.37
N LEU A 154 -18.53 44.39 -13.38
CA LEU A 154 -17.90 45.19 -14.44
C LEU A 154 -18.84 45.52 -15.61
N LYS A 155 -20.06 44.99 -15.59
CA LYS A 155 -21.06 45.17 -16.66
C LYS A 155 -22.20 46.14 -16.29
N GLU A 156 -22.19 46.65 -15.06
CA GLU A 156 -23.00 47.79 -14.58
C GLU A 156 -22.18 49.07 -14.60
#